data_AF-A0A7V2LVF8-F1
#
_entry.id   AF-A0A7V2LVF8-F1
#
_cell.length_a   1.000
_cell.length_b   1.000
_cell.length_c   1.000
_cell.angle_alpha   90.00
_cell.angle_beta   90.00
_cell.angle_gamma   90.00
#
_symmetry.space_group_name_H-M   'P 1'
#
loop_
_entity.id
_entity.type
_entity.pdbx_description
1 polymer ?
#
loop_
_entity_poly.entity_id
_entity_poly.type
_entity_poly.pdbx_seq_one_letter_code
_entity_poly.pdbx_strand_id
1 'polypeptide(L)'
;FLLDTGVRASEAGKIEIRDINFEEQTVLVRGKGSKERVIPFSSETAQAILAYLEERGIQPRSQKFSRTPLFASDKGRPLDRHAVRLTLYRIGNRAGVFKVYPHRFRHTFAIQFLRNGGNVYALQRLLGHSTLDMSQHYLHIVLQDVSREHEKASPVSNWNLTLGSGP
;
A
#
# COMPACT_ATOMS: atom_id res chain seq x y z
N PHE A 1 -3.64 -1.93 -6.88
CA PHE A 1 -2.50 -0.99 -6.89
C PHE A 1 -2.24 -0.29 -5.55
N LEU A 2 -2.92 0.81 -5.14
CA LEU A 2 -2.56 1.54 -3.90
C LEU A 2 -2.54 0.68 -2.63
N LEU A 3 -3.50 -0.25 -2.52
CA LEU A 3 -3.59 -1.19 -1.39
C LEU A 3 -2.45 -2.22 -1.36
N ASP A 4 -1.89 -2.52 -2.52
CA ASP A 4 -0.93 -3.61 -2.73
C ASP A 4 0.52 -3.11 -2.70
N THR A 5 0.74 -1.85 -3.09
CA THR A 5 2.09 -1.25 -3.16
C THR A 5 2.35 -0.22 -2.06
N GLY A 6 1.32 0.28 -1.39
CA GLY A 6 1.43 1.30 -0.34
C GLY A 6 1.94 2.67 -0.83
N VAL A 7 2.07 2.91 -2.13
CA VAL A 7 2.63 4.17 -2.67
C VAL A 7 1.80 5.40 -2.28
N ARG A 8 2.44 6.57 -2.25
CA ARG A 8 1.72 7.83 -2.01
C ARG A 8 0.88 8.18 -3.24
N ALA A 9 -0.29 8.80 -3.06
CA ALA A 9 -1.11 9.26 -4.19
C ALA A 9 -0.36 10.21 -5.15
N SER A 10 0.51 11.07 -4.61
CA SER A 10 1.35 11.97 -5.43
C SER A 10 2.44 11.24 -6.20
N GLU A 11 2.83 10.05 -5.78
CA GLU A 11 3.77 9.17 -6.50
C GLU A 11 3.02 8.39 -7.57
N ALA A 12 1.84 7.84 -7.24
CA ALA A 12 1.00 7.11 -8.19
C ALA A 12 0.66 7.93 -9.44
N GLY A 13 0.36 9.21 -9.27
CA GLY A 13 0.09 10.14 -10.37
C GLY A 13 1.26 10.41 -11.31
N LYS A 14 2.49 10.05 -10.93
CA LYS A 14 3.71 10.25 -11.72
C LYS A 14 4.20 9.00 -12.43
N ILE A 15 3.52 7.87 -12.22
CA ILE A 15 3.88 6.60 -12.84
C ILE A 15 3.49 6.67 -14.32
N GLU A 16 4.46 6.38 -15.18
CA GLU A 16 4.26 6.20 -16.61
C GLU A 16 4.19 4.70 -16.94
N ILE A 17 3.66 4.35 -18.10
CA ILE A 17 3.53 2.93 -18.50
C ILE A 17 4.88 2.21 -18.54
N ARG A 18 5.94 2.89 -18.99
CA ARG A 18 7.31 2.35 -18.98
C ARG A 18 7.87 2.02 -17.60
N ASP A 19 7.26 2.55 -16.54
CA ASP A 19 7.69 2.27 -15.17
C ASP A 19 7.13 0.92 -14.67
N ILE A 20 6.24 0.28 -15.41
CA ILE A 20 5.64 -1.02 -15.07
C ILE A 20 6.34 -2.15 -15.84
N ASN A 21 6.90 -3.10 -15.09
CA ASN A 21 7.30 -4.39 -15.63
C ASN A 21 6.21 -5.43 -15.30
N PHE A 22 5.44 -5.83 -16.31
CA PHE A 22 4.36 -6.82 -16.13
C PHE A 22 4.88 -8.25 -15.99
N GLU A 23 6.09 -8.55 -16.49
CA GLU A 23 6.68 -9.89 -16.40
C GLU A 23 7.22 -10.15 -14.99
N GLU A 24 7.91 -9.15 -14.43
CA GLU A 24 8.41 -9.21 -13.06
C GLU A 24 7.39 -8.76 -12.00
N GLN A 25 6.25 -8.23 -12.44
CA GLN A 25 5.21 -7.64 -11.58
C GLN A 25 5.77 -6.56 -10.64
N THR A 26 6.55 -5.65 -11.21
CA THR A 26 7.19 -4.57 -10.47
C THR A 26 6.89 -3.19 -11.05
N VAL A 27 6.93 -2.17 -10.20
CA VAL A 27 6.81 -0.77 -10.59
C VAL A 27 7.99 0.05 -10.07
N LEU A 28 8.57 0.86 -10.95
CA LEU A 28 9.55 1.87 -10.58
C LEU A 28 8.86 3.13 -10.06
N VAL A 29 9.12 3.51 -8.81
CA VAL A 29 8.49 4.67 -8.16
C VAL A 29 9.52 5.70 -7.75
N ARG A 30 9.29 6.95 -8.15
CA ARG A 30 10.17 8.09 -7.86
C ARG A 30 9.64 8.90 -6.68
N GLY A 31 10.37 8.87 -5.56
CA GLY A 31 10.04 9.55 -4.31
C GLY A 31 10.62 10.96 -4.18
N LYS A 32 10.61 11.51 -2.95
CA LYS A 32 11.21 12.80 -2.63
C LYS A 32 12.73 12.77 -2.85
N GLY A 33 13.28 13.81 -3.47
CA GLY A 33 14.72 13.92 -3.75
C GLY A 33 15.22 12.93 -4.81
N SER A 34 14.35 12.56 -5.77
CA SER A 34 14.65 11.62 -6.86
C SER A 34 15.10 10.24 -6.42
N LYS A 35 14.81 9.83 -5.18
CA LYS A 35 15.04 8.46 -4.72
C LYS A 35 14.08 7.53 -5.43
N GLU A 36 14.62 6.64 -6.23
CA GLU A 36 13.85 5.60 -6.92
C GLU A 36 13.77 4.34 -6.06
N ARG A 37 12.68 3.60 -6.20
CA ARG A 37 12.53 2.27 -5.63
C ARG A 37 11.66 1.41 -6.53
N VAL A 38 12.02 0.14 -6.62
CA VAL A 38 11.21 -0.88 -7.29
C VAL A 38 10.27 -1.49 -6.24
N ILE A 39 8.98 -1.55 -6.55
CA ILE A 39 7.96 -2.12 -5.67
C ILE A 39 7.31 -3.29 -6.40
N PRO A 40 7.34 -4.51 -5.84
CA PRO A 40 6.56 -5.61 -6.37
C PRO A 40 5.06 -5.37 -6.14
N PHE A 41 4.23 -5.93 -7.01
CA PHE A 41 2.78 -6.00 -6.86
C PHE A 41 2.30 -7.40 -7.25
N SER A 42 1.08 -7.74 -6.88
CA SER A 42 0.51 -9.06 -7.12
C SER A 42 0.05 -9.26 -8.57
N SER A 43 -0.12 -10.52 -8.97
CA SER A 43 -0.66 -10.86 -10.29
C SER A 43 -2.06 -10.28 -10.52
N GLU A 44 -2.87 -10.20 -9.47
CA GLU A 44 -4.21 -9.60 -9.48
C GLU A 44 -4.13 -8.09 -9.69
N THR A 45 -3.15 -7.41 -9.09
CA THR A 45 -2.89 -5.99 -9.39
C THR A 45 -2.44 -5.82 -10.84
N ALA A 46 -1.63 -6.73 -11.38
CA ALA A 46 -1.21 -6.70 -12.78
C ALA A 46 -2.42 -6.80 -13.72
N GLN A 47 -3.30 -7.78 -13.49
CA GLN A 47 -4.52 -7.98 -14.26
C GLN A 47 -5.45 -6.76 -14.19
N ALA A 48 -5.64 -6.18 -13.00
CA ALA A 48 -6.46 -4.99 -12.84
C ALA A 48 -5.89 -3.78 -13.59
N ILE A 49 -4.56 -3.63 -13.63
CA ILE A 49 -3.90 -2.59 -14.43
C ILE A 49 -4.13 -2.85 -15.93
N LEU A 50 -3.96 -4.09 -16.40
CA LEU A 50 -4.13 -4.45 -17.81
C LEU A 50 -5.56 -4.17 -18.29
N ALA A 51 -6.57 -4.60 -17.53
CA ALA A 51 -7.97 -4.32 -17.84
C ALA A 51 -8.25 -2.81 -17.94
N TYR A 52 -7.71 -2.04 -17.00
CA TYR A 52 -7.84 -0.58 -17.03
C TYR A 52 -7.10 0.07 -18.23
N LEU A 53 -5.96 -0.47 -18.67
CA LEU A 53 -5.28 0.01 -19.87
C LEU A 53 -6.04 -0.34 -21.15
N GLU A 54 -6.68 -1.51 -21.20
CA GLU A 54 -7.55 -1.95 -22.28
C GLU A 54 -8.76 -1.03 -22.44
N GLU A 55 -9.44 -0.68 -21.36
CA GLU A 55 -10.54 0.31 -21.35
C GLU A 55 -10.10 1.68 -21.90
N ARG A 56 -8.81 2.02 -21.76
CA ARG A 56 -8.22 3.26 -22.29
C ARG A 56 -7.70 3.11 -23.73
N GLY A 57 -7.79 1.94 -24.33
CA GLY A 57 -7.23 1.65 -25.66
C GLY A 57 -5.70 1.73 -25.70
N ILE A 58 -5.04 1.46 -24.57
CA ILE A 58 -3.59 1.58 -24.44
C ILE A 58 -2.93 0.20 -24.46
N GLN A 59 -2.00 0.01 -25.40
CA GLN A 59 -1.17 -1.18 -25.48
C GLN A 59 0.11 -0.98 -24.64
N PRO A 60 0.28 -1.68 -23.50
CA PRO A 60 1.40 -1.43 -22.57
C PRO A 60 2.78 -1.68 -23.19
N ARG A 61 2.88 -2.60 -24.16
CA ARG A 61 4.14 -2.93 -24.85
C ARG A 61 4.46 -1.99 -26.03
N SER A 62 3.58 -1.05 -26.36
CA SER A 62 3.79 -0.13 -27.47
C SER A 62 4.65 1.06 -27.05
N GLN A 63 5.74 1.32 -27.77
CA GLN A 63 6.61 2.47 -27.52
C GLN A 63 5.86 3.81 -27.60
N LYS A 64 4.77 3.87 -28.38
CA LYS A 64 3.88 5.03 -28.49
C LYS A 64 3.35 5.49 -27.13
N PHE A 65 3.05 4.56 -26.23
CA PHE A 65 2.42 4.84 -24.94
C PHE A 65 3.41 4.81 -23.77
N SER A 66 4.70 4.62 -24.04
CA SER A 66 5.76 4.47 -23.03
C SER A 66 5.75 5.58 -21.96
N ARG A 67 5.57 6.84 -22.38
CA ARG A 67 5.53 8.03 -21.48
C ARG A 67 4.12 8.45 -21.10
N THR A 68 3.10 7.65 -21.44
CA THR A 68 1.72 7.94 -21.07
C THR A 68 1.55 7.71 -19.56
N PRO A 69 0.86 8.60 -18.83
CA PRO A 69 0.57 8.38 -17.42
C PRO A 69 -0.26 7.10 -17.24
N LEU A 70 0.15 6.27 -16.31
CA LEU A 70 -0.58 5.07 -15.93
C LEU A 70 -1.96 5.49 -15.42
N PHE A 71 -2.03 6.34 -14.40
CA PHE A 71 -3.31 6.86 -13.92
C PHE A 71 -3.57 8.25 -14.50
N ALA A 72 -4.62 8.38 -15.31
CA ALA A 72 -4.95 9.62 -15.98
C ALA A 72 -6.43 10.00 -15.82
N SER A 73 -6.71 11.29 -16.00
CA SER A 73 -8.06 11.82 -16.20
C SER A 73 -8.57 11.48 -17.61
N ASP A 74 -9.86 11.70 -17.84
CA ASP A 74 -10.51 11.52 -19.16
C ASP A 74 -9.85 12.35 -20.27
N LYS A 75 -9.15 13.44 -19.91
CA LYS A 75 -8.37 14.28 -20.85
C LYS A 75 -6.93 13.81 -21.04
N GLY A 76 -6.57 12.62 -20.55
CA GLY A 76 -5.22 12.04 -20.65
C GLY A 76 -4.17 12.67 -19.72
N ARG A 77 -4.54 13.61 -18.85
CA ARG A 77 -3.61 14.24 -17.90
C ARG A 77 -3.35 13.34 -16.69
N PRO A 78 -2.12 13.28 -16.15
CA PRO A 78 -1.83 12.51 -14.95
C PRO A 78 -2.74 12.90 -13.78
N LEU A 79 -3.18 11.92 -12.98
CA LEU A 79 -3.97 12.21 -11.79
C LEU A 79 -3.08 12.82 -10.70
N ASP A 80 -3.40 14.03 -10.24
CA ASP A 80 -2.77 14.58 -9.06
C ASP A 80 -3.30 13.96 -7.76
N ARG A 81 -2.70 14.36 -6.62
CA ARG A 81 -3.11 13.89 -5.30
C ARG A 81 -4.58 14.18 -4.99
N HIS A 82 -5.11 15.32 -5.46
CA HIS A 82 -6.48 15.73 -5.21
C HIS A 82 -7.46 14.86 -6.02
N ALA A 83 -7.17 14.65 -7.30
CA ALA A 83 -7.95 13.77 -8.17
C ALA A 83 -8.00 12.34 -7.63
N VAL A 84 -6.86 11.77 -7.21
CA VAL A 84 -6.83 10.45 -6.57
C VAL A 84 -7.70 10.43 -5.30
N ARG A 85 -7.63 11.46 -4.45
CA ARG A 85 -8.45 11.55 -3.24
C ARG A 85 -9.95 11.59 -3.59
N LEU A 86 -10.35 12.36 -4.59
CA LEU A 86 -11.75 12.45 -5.02
C LEU A 86 -12.26 11.13 -5.60
N THR A 87 -11.45 10.46 -6.42
CA THR A 87 -11.76 9.13 -6.96
C THR A 87 -11.98 8.13 -5.83
N LEU A 88 -11.08 8.07 -4.85
CA LEU A 88 -11.20 7.19 -3.69
C LEU A 88 -12.43 7.51 -2.83
N TYR A 89 -12.76 8.79 -2.64
CA TYR A 89 -13.96 9.20 -1.92
C TYR A 89 -15.24 8.69 -2.62
N ARG A 90 -15.32 8.82 -3.95
CA ARG A 90 -16.45 8.30 -4.74
C ARG A 90 -16.57 6.78 -4.66
N ILE A 91 -15.44 6.07 -4.72
CA ILE A 91 -15.39 4.60 -4.56
C ILE A 91 -15.88 4.23 -3.16
N GLY A 92 -15.44 4.91 -2.11
CA GLY A 92 -15.89 4.69 -0.74
C GLY A 92 -17.40 4.87 -0.58
N ASN A 93 -17.95 5.96 -1.09
CA ASN A 93 -19.40 6.20 -1.05
C ASN A 93 -20.20 5.10 -1.75
N ARG A 94 -19.76 4.67 -2.94
CA ARG A 94 -20.40 3.57 -3.68
C ARG A 94 -20.35 2.24 -2.93
N ALA A 95 -19.28 2.00 -2.17
CA ALA A 95 -19.09 0.78 -1.39
C ALA A 95 -19.72 0.85 0.01
N GLY A 96 -20.33 1.98 0.40
CA GLY A 96 -20.80 2.18 1.78
C GLY A 96 -19.68 2.29 2.82
N VAL A 97 -18.44 2.55 2.39
CA VAL A 97 -17.27 2.65 3.26
C VAL A 97 -16.91 4.12 3.47
N PHE A 98 -16.96 4.57 4.73
CA PHE A 98 -16.61 5.93 5.10
C PHE A 98 -15.11 6.12 5.28
N LYS A 99 -14.66 7.38 5.25
CA LYS A 99 -13.26 7.81 5.49
C LYS A 99 -12.27 7.09 4.56
N VAL A 100 -12.58 7.02 3.27
CA VAL A 100 -11.73 6.42 2.24
C VAL A 100 -10.86 7.51 1.61
N TYR A 101 -9.54 7.44 1.85
CA TYR A 101 -8.57 8.42 1.34
C TYR A 101 -7.18 7.79 1.21
N PRO A 102 -6.24 8.38 0.43
CA PRO A 102 -4.97 7.72 0.09
C PRO A 102 -4.15 7.23 1.28
N HIS A 103 -4.03 8.06 2.33
CA HIS A 103 -3.28 7.70 3.53
C HIS A 103 -3.85 6.47 4.24
N ARG A 104 -5.16 6.21 4.14
CA ARG A 104 -5.78 5.02 4.74
C ARG A 104 -5.45 3.74 3.99
N PHE A 105 -5.34 3.80 2.66
CA PHE A 105 -4.84 2.66 1.87
C PHE A 105 -3.41 2.30 2.25
N ARG A 106 -2.54 3.31 2.35
CA ARG A 106 -1.15 3.11 2.78
C ARG A 106 -1.05 2.57 4.20
N HIS A 107 -1.88 3.07 5.11
CA HIS A 107 -1.95 2.55 6.48
C HIS A 107 -2.40 1.08 6.48
N THR A 108 -3.44 0.75 5.71
CA THR A 108 -3.95 -0.63 5.60
C THR A 108 -2.89 -1.56 5.02
N PHE A 109 -2.22 -1.16 3.93
CA PHE A 109 -1.10 -1.89 3.36
C PHE A 109 -0.02 -2.17 4.42
N ALA A 110 0.42 -1.14 5.14
CA ALA A 110 1.50 -1.28 6.10
C ALA A 110 1.16 -2.24 7.26
N ILE A 111 -0.05 -2.12 7.82
CA ILE A 111 -0.51 -3.00 8.89
C ILE A 111 -0.68 -4.43 8.39
N GLN A 112 -1.35 -4.63 7.25
CA GLN A 112 -1.61 -5.98 6.73
C GLN A 112 -0.32 -6.66 6.28
N PHE A 113 0.62 -5.92 5.68
CA PHE A 113 1.94 -6.45 5.32
C PHE A 113 2.67 -7.02 6.56
N LEU A 114 2.70 -6.27 7.66
CA LEU A 114 3.34 -6.74 8.91
C LEU A 114 2.58 -7.90 9.56
N ARG A 115 1.24 -7.84 9.59
CA ARG A 115 0.40 -8.94 10.12
C ARG A 115 0.59 -10.23 9.34
N ASN A 116 0.86 -10.14 8.04
CA ASN A 116 1.14 -11.29 7.18
C ASN A 116 2.61 -11.76 7.24
N GLY A 117 3.35 -11.38 8.29
CA GLY A 117 4.73 -11.81 8.52
C GLY A 117 5.79 -10.98 7.79
N GLY A 118 5.40 -9.87 7.16
CA GLY A 118 6.32 -8.96 6.49
C GLY A 118 7.31 -8.30 7.47
N ASN A 119 8.55 -8.13 7.01
CA ASN A 119 9.62 -7.53 7.81
C ASN A 119 9.54 -5.99 7.80
N VAL A 120 9.72 -5.34 8.96
CA VAL A 120 9.65 -3.86 9.10
C VAL A 120 10.68 -3.09 8.26
N TYR A 121 11.88 -3.65 8.04
CA TYR A 121 12.90 -3.07 7.16
C TYR A 121 12.48 -3.15 5.69
N ALA A 122 11.84 -4.26 5.28
CA ALA A 122 11.26 -4.38 3.95
C ALA A 122 10.12 -3.37 3.77
N LEU A 123 9.23 -3.25 4.76
CA LEU A 123 8.17 -2.25 4.77
C LEU A 123 8.74 -0.82 4.65
N GLN A 124 9.77 -0.48 5.41
CA GLN A 124 10.43 0.83 5.33
C GLN A 124 10.89 1.14 3.90
N ARG A 125 11.54 0.16 3.24
CA ARG A 125 11.99 0.28 1.85
C ARG A 125 10.83 0.46 0.88
N LEU A 126 9.80 -0.39 0.97
CA LEU A 126 8.59 -0.33 0.12
C LEU A 126 7.86 1.02 0.25
N LEU A 127 7.77 1.52 1.47
CA LEU A 127 7.16 2.81 1.77
C LEU A 127 8.06 4.01 1.40
N GLY A 128 9.36 3.80 1.18
CA GLY A 128 10.32 4.88 0.95
C GLY A 128 10.43 5.81 2.16
N HIS A 129 10.49 5.23 3.36
CA HIS A 129 10.73 5.95 4.61
C HIS A 129 12.24 6.11 4.83
N SER A 130 12.70 7.35 5.03
CA SER A 130 14.11 7.65 5.31
C SER A 130 14.60 7.11 6.64
N THR A 131 13.71 6.94 7.63
CA THR A 131 14.02 6.38 8.95
C THR A 131 13.04 5.26 9.29
N LEU A 132 13.47 4.35 10.17
CA LEU A 132 12.60 3.30 10.71
C LEU A 132 11.47 3.87 11.59
N ASP A 133 11.69 5.00 12.26
CA ASP A 133 10.70 5.63 13.14
C ASP A 133 9.37 5.90 12.43
N MET A 134 9.41 6.24 11.15
CA MET A 134 8.19 6.42 10.33
C MET A 134 7.39 5.13 10.11
N SER A 135 8.03 3.97 10.28
CA SER A 135 7.39 2.65 10.21
C SER A 135 7.09 2.05 11.58
N GLN A 136 7.73 2.53 12.66
CA GLN A 136 7.56 2.03 14.03
C GLN A 136 6.11 2.10 14.51
N HIS A 137 5.37 3.15 14.14
CA HIS A 137 3.96 3.26 14.51
C HIS A 137 3.12 2.06 14.01
N TYR A 138 3.39 1.57 12.79
CA TYR A 138 2.70 0.39 12.27
C TYR A 138 3.10 -0.88 13.02
N LEU A 139 4.39 -1.02 13.33
CA LEU A 139 4.89 -2.15 14.10
C LEU A 139 4.27 -2.18 15.50
N HIS A 140 4.16 -1.03 16.18
CA HIS A 140 3.54 -0.94 17.50
C HIS A 140 2.09 -1.41 17.49
N ILE A 141 1.31 -1.04 16.47
CA ILE A 141 -0.08 -1.50 16.32
C ILE A 141 -0.14 -3.03 16.21
N VAL A 142 0.73 -3.64 15.40
CA VAL A 142 0.75 -5.11 15.23
C VAL A 142 1.23 -5.82 16.51
N LEU A 143 2.21 -5.26 17.23
CA LEU A 143 2.66 -5.82 18.50
C LEU A 143 1.58 -5.76 19.58
N GLN A 144 0.73 -4.73 19.60
CA GLN A 144 -0.43 -4.67 20.50
C GLN A 144 -1.43 -5.80 20.23
N ASP A 145 -1.60 -6.21 18.96
CA ASP A 145 -2.45 -7.36 18.62
C ASP A 145 -1.87 -8.65 19.25
N VAL A 146 -0.56 -8.86 19.12
CA VAL A 146 0.15 -10.03 19.68
C VAL A 146 0.05 -10.06 21.21
N SER A 147 0.31 -8.93 21.88
CA SER A 147 0.20 -8.84 23.34
C SER A 147 -1.21 -9.17 23.81
N ARG A 148 -2.25 -8.65 23.13
CA ARG A 148 -3.65 -8.89 23.48
C ARG A 148 -4.04 -10.36 23.31
N GLU A 149 -3.59 -11.01 22.24
CA GLU A 149 -3.86 -12.44 22.05
C GLU A 149 -3.13 -13.31 23.08
N HIS A 150 -1.90 -12.96 23.43
CA HIS A 150 -1.19 -13.63 24.52
C HIS A 150 -1.90 -13.44 25.87
N GLU A 151 -2.36 -12.23 26.20
CA GLU A 151 -3.12 -11.97 27.44
C GLU A 151 -4.36 -12.86 27.54
N LYS A 152 -5.11 -13.05 26.45
CA LYS A 152 -6.29 -13.93 26.40
C LYS A 152 -5.94 -15.42 26.52
N ALA A 153 -4.84 -15.84 25.89
CA ALA A 153 -4.49 -17.25 25.75
C ALA A 153 -3.41 -17.73 26.74
N SER A 154 -2.88 -16.84 27.58
CA SER A 154 -1.79 -17.12 28.51
C SER A 154 -2.16 -18.29 29.43
N PRO A 155 -1.42 -19.42 29.39
CA PRO A 155 -1.68 -20.55 30.27
C PRO A 155 -1.57 -20.16 31.75
N VAL A 156 -0.58 -19.35 32.10
CA VAL A 156 -0.36 -18.88 33.49
C VAL A 156 -1.54 -18.06 34.00
N SER A 157 -2.03 -17.12 33.17
CA SER A 157 -3.19 -16.29 33.54
C SER A 157 -4.47 -17.12 33.61
N ASN A 158 -4.69 -18.01 32.64
CA ASN A 158 -5.88 -18.85 32.55
C ASN A 158 -5.93 -19.96 33.61
N TRP A 159 -4.78 -20.38 34.13
CA TRP A 159 -4.67 -21.35 35.21
C TRP A 159 -4.65 -20.69 36.60
N ASN A 160 -4.82 -19.37 36.68
CA ASN A 160 -4.76 -18.60 37.93
C ASN A 160 -3.49 -18.88 38.75
N LEU A 161 -2.36 -19.09 38.08
CA LEU A 161 -1.06 -19.27 38.73
C LEU A 161 -0.47 -17.92 39.15
N THR A 162 -1.25 -17.11 39.86
CA THR A 162 -0.73 -15.93 40.55
C THR A 162 -0.06 -16.39 41.83
N LEU A 163 1.18 -15.93 42.07
CA LEU A 163 1.80 -16.04 43.39
C LEU A 163 0.80 -15.49 44.40
N GLY A 164 0.28 -16.35 45.27
CA GLY A 164 -0.64 -15.95 46.32
C GLY A 164 -0.03 -14.75 47.04
N SER A 165 -0.78 -13.66 47.12
CA SER A 165 -0.47 -12.54 47.99
C SER A 165 -0.48 -13.08 49.42
N GLY A 166 0.68 -13.60 49.85
CA GLY A 166 0.94 -13.97 51.23
C GLY A 166 0.87 -12.72 52.10
N PRO A 167 0.54 -12.89 53.39
CA PRO A 167 0.03 -11.86 54.29
C PRO A 167 0.97 -10.64 54.47
#